data_AF-A0A353DFF9-F1
#
_entry.id   AF-A0A353DFF9-F1
#
_cell.length_a   1.000
_cell.length_b   1.000
_cell.length_c   1.000
_cell.angle_alpha   90.00
_cell.angle_beta   90.00
_cell.angle_gamma   90.00
#
_symmetry.space_group_name_H-M   'P 1'
#
loop_
_entity.id
_entity.type
_entity.pdbx_description
1 polymer ?
#
loop_
_entity_poly.entity_id
_entity_poly.type
_entity_poly.pdbx_seq_one_letter_code
_entity_poly.pdbx_strand_id
1 'polypeptide(L)'
;MFRLLIFLTLSFSQLSARTWTKGTTVNWVIKNPKAVAVFNQSTGEKIGDLSKGKLSKEVANFQLLNYALRDASGNDLETGSTKVEHYDYTPDSLPQEVPKGKVTQHSWNKSAIYPGTTRDYLVYVPAQYDASKPAALMVFQDGLRHAAPDGPLRATTVFDN
;
A
#
# COMPACT_ATOMS: atom_id res chain seq x y z
N MET A 1 -6.69 -7.01 -59.35
CA MET A 1 -7.27 -6.55 -58.07
C MET A 1 -6.19 -6.73 -57.00
N PHE A 2 -5.40 -5.68 -56.71
CA PHE A 2 -4.29 -5.74 -55.75
C PHE A 2 -4.82 -5.58 -54.32
N ARG A 3 -4.61 -6.57 -53.46
CA ARG A 3 -4.88 -6.46 -52.02
C ARG A 3 -3.65 -5.87 -51.33
N LEU A 4 -3.78 -4.62 -50.87
CA LEU A 4 -2.80 -3.95 -50.00
C LEU A 4 -2.93 -4.54 -48.59
N LEU A 5 -1.91 -5.26 -48.12
CA LEU A 5 -1.81 -5.70 -46.73
C LEU A 5 -1.15 -4.57 -45.92
N ILE A 6 -1.96 -3.82 -45.17
CA ILE A 6 -1.46 -2.84 -44.20
C ILE A 6 -1.07 -3.61 -42.95
N PHE A 7 0.23 -3.79 -42.72
CA PHE A 7 0.74 -4.21 -41.41
C PHE A 7 0.67 -3.01 -40.46
N LEU A 8 -0.37 -2.97 -39.65
CA LEU A 8 -0.45 -2.06 -38.51
C LEU A 8 0.44 -2.64 -37.40
N THR A 9 1.72 -2.26 -37.37
CA THR A 9 2.56 -2.49 -36.20
C THR A 9 2.07 -1.57 -35.09
N LEU A 10 1.22 -2.09 -34.20
CA LEU A 10 0.99 -1.47 -32.90
C LEU A 10 2.33 -1.50 -32.14
N SER A 11 3.04 -0.39 -32.19
CA SER A 11 4.11 -0.08 -31.23
C SER A 11 3.46 0.00 -29.84
N PHE A 12 3.50 -1.09 -29.09
CA PHE A 12 3.35 -1.04 -27.64
C PHE A 12 4.49 -0.18 -27.08
N SER A 13 4.23 1.10 -26.86
CA SER A 13 5.10 1.95 -26.07
C SER A 13 5.11 1.42 -24.63
N GLN A 14 6.05 0.53 -24.30
CA GLN A 14 6.37 0.16 -22.93
C GLN A 14 7.09 1.33 -22.21
N LEU A 15 6.38 2.43 -22.03
CA LEU A 15 6.88 3.63 -21.35
C LEU A 15 5.88 4.05 -20.29
N SER A 16 5.79 3.28 -19.20
CA SER A 16 5.28 3.81 -17.95
C SER A 16 6.45 4.02 -16.99
N ALA A 17 6.47 5.16 -16.33
CA ALA A 17 7.31 5.39 -15.18
C ALA A 17 6.93 4.40 -14.08
N ARG A 18 7.96 3.89 -13.40
CA ARG A 18 7.78 3.12 -12.17
C ARG A 18 8.03 4.03 -10.99
N THR A 19 7.03 4.10 -10.11
CA THR A 19 7.09 4.91 -8.89
C THR A 19 6.80 4.04 -7.67
N TRP A 20 7.62 4.16 -6.62
CA TRP A 20 7.38 3.48 -5.34
C TRP A 20 7.98 4.27 -4.18
N THR A 21 7.48 3.99 -2.97
CA THR A 21 7.94 4.60 -1.72
C THR A 21 8.81 3.63 -0.93
N LYS A 22 9.81 4.17 -0.21
CA LYS A 22 10.55 3.48 0.85
C LYS A 22 10.66 4.45 2.02
N GLY A 23 9.93 4.18 3.10
CA GLY A 23 9.67 5.21 4.10
C GLY A 23 8.98 6.41 3.46
N THR A 24 9.51 7.62 3.71
CA THR A 24 9.07 8.89 3.10
C THR A 24 9.75 9.18 1.76
N THR A 25 10.70 8.35 1.32
CA THR A 25 11.40 8.55 0.05
C THR A 25 10.58 8.03 -1.12
N VAL A 26 10.27 8.90 -2.07
CA VAL A 26 9.66 8.53 -3.35
C VAL A 26 10.76 8.31 -4.38
N ASN A 27 10.63 7.22 -5.14
CA ASN A 27 11.55 6.85 -6.20
C ASN A 27 10.80 6.87 -7.53
N TRP A 28 11.31 7.60 -8.50
CA TRP A 28 10.85 7.61 -9.88
C TRP A 28 11.90 6.99 -10.78
N VAL A 29 11.48 6.07 -11.64
CA VAL A 29 12.31 5.50 -12.70
C VAL A 29 11.54 5.55 -14.00
N ILE A 30 12.07 6.27 -14.98
CA ILE A 30 11.47 6.45 -16.30
C ILE A 30 12.47 6.07 -17.39
N LYS A 31 11.99 5.35 -18.41
CA LYS A 31 12.79 4.97 -19.58
C LYS A 31 12.76 6.02 -20.68
N ASN A 32 11.78 6.93 -20.67
CA ASN A 32 11.67 8.00 -21.65
C ASN A 32 12.83 8.99 -21.47
N PRO A 33 13.79 9.08 -22.42
CA PRO A 33 14.96 9.93 -22.28
C PRO A 33 14.63 11.43 -22.39
N LYS A 34 13.43 11.79 -22.84
CA LYS A 34 12.97 13.18 -22.90
C LYS A 34 12.58 13.72 -21.53
N ALA A 35 12.28 12.86 -20.55
CA ALA A 35 11.93 13.28 -19.20
C ALA A 35 13.19 13.76 -18.48
N VAL A 36 13.19 15.03 -18.08
CA VAL A 36 14.36 15.67 -17.45
C VAL A 36 14.15 15.97 -15.98
N ALA A 37 12.91 16.12 -15.52
CA ALA A 37 12.63 16.46 -14.12
C ALA A 37 11.23 16.01 -13.68
N VAL A 38 11.08 15.91 -12.36
CA VAL A 38 9.81 15.62 -11.69
C VAL A 38 9.29 16.90 -11.04
N PHE A 39 7.99 17.14 -11.17
CA PHE A 39 7.28 18.31 -10.64
C PHE A 39 6.11 17.87 -9.79
N ASN A 40 5.78 18.65 -8.77
CA ASN A 40 4.51 18.55 -8.08
C ASN A 40 3.45 19.10 -9.02
N GLN A 41 2.46 18.28 -9.37
CA GLN A 41 1.45 18.65 -10.36
C GLN A 41 0.50 19.72 -9.81
N SER A 42 0.21 19.68 -8.52
CA SER A 42 -0.74 20.61 -7.88
C SER A 42 -0.15 22.01 -7.71
N THR A 43 1.15 22.12 -7.41
CA THR A 43 1.81 23.42 -7.20
C THR A 43 2.60 23.91 -8.41
N GLY A 44 2.96 23.01 -9.33
CA GLY A 44 3.88 23.30 -10.42
C GLY A 44 5.35 23.37 -9.99
N GLU A 45 5.65 23.19 -8.71
CA GLU A 45 7.00 23.26 -8.16
C GLU A 45 7.86 22.07 -8.62
N LYS A 46 9.12 22.33 -8.93
CA LYS A 46 10.09 21.29 -9.30
C LYS A 46 10.51 20.50 -8.06
N ILE A 47 10.30 19.18 -8.08
CA ILE A 47 10.74 18.26 -7.03
C ILE A 47 12.22 17.93 -7.18
N GLY A 48 12.68 17.72 -8.43
CA GLY A 48 14.08 17.45 -8.72
C GLY A 48 14.35 17.04 -10.16
N ASP A 49 15.62 17.11 -10.56
CA ASP A 49 16.10 16.64 -11.86
C ASP A 49 16.26 15.12 -11.89
N LEU A 50 15.88 14.51 -13.01
CA LEU A 50 16.13 13.11 -13.29
C LEU A 50 17.59 12.93 -13.72
N SER A 51 18.33 12.07 -13.03
CA SER A 51 19.66 11.64 -13.43
C SER A 51 19.59 10.23 -14.01
N LYS A 52 19.94 10.08 -15.29
CA LYS A 52 19.83 8.81 -16.03
C LYS A 52 18.43 8.17 -15.92
N GLY A 53 17.40 9.00 -16.01
CA GLY A 53 15.99 8.59 -15.91
C GLY A 53 15.53 8.22 -14.50
N LYS A 54 16.27 8.64 -13.45
CA LYS A 54 15.93 8.30 -12.06
C LYS A 54 15.96 9.53 -11.15
N LEU A 55 15.06 9.55 -10.18
CA LEU A 55 15.09 10.48 -9.04
C LEU A 55 14.64 9.74 -7.78
N SER A 56 15.34 9.97 -6.68
CA SER A 56 14.89 9.60 -5.34
C SER A 56 14.86 10.86 -4.50
N LYS A 57 13.72 11.17 -3.88
CA LYS A 57 13.57 12.38 -3.06
C LYS A 57 12.74 12.06 -1.83
N GLU A 58 13.18 12.57 -0.70
CA GLU A 58 12.37 12.59 0.52
C GLU A 58 11.23 13.60 0.34
N VAL A 59 10.03 13.15 0.69
CA VAL A 59 8.79 13.93 0.58
C VAL A 59 8.13 13.94 1.94
N ALA A 60 7.45 15.04 2.30
CA ALA A 60 6.77 15.11 3.59
C ALA A 60 5.77 13.96 3.74
N ASN A 61 5.66 13.44 4.96
CA ASN A 61 4.84 12.28 5.25
C ASN A 61 3.33 12.61 5.20
N PHE A 62 2.48 11.58 5.14
CA PHE A 62 1.02 11.68 5.17
C PHE A 62 0.39 12.55 4.08
N GLN A 63 0.83 12.35 2.84
CA GLN A 63 0.23 13.05 1.70
C GLN A 63 0.03 12.16 0.48
N LEU A 64 -0.93 12.56 -0.36
CA LEU A 64 -1.02 12.08 -1.73
C LEU A 64 -0.22 13.04 -2.62
N LEU A 65 0.94 12.61 -3.09
CA LEU A 65 1.76 13.39 -4.00
C LEU A 65 1.30 13.14 -5.44
N ASN A 66 0.69 14.15 -6.06
CA ASN A 66 0.45 14.17 -7.51
C ASN A 66 1.69 14.75 -8.20
N TYR A 67 2.25 14.04 -9.17
CA TYR A 67 3.47 14.44 -9.85
C TYR A 67 3.33 14.41 -11.38
N ALA A 68 4.16 15.22 -12.03
CA ALA A 68 4.34 15.25 -13.47
C ALA A 68 5.83 15.08 -13.81
N LEU A 69 6.12 14.21 -14.78
CA LEU A 69 7.42 14.07 -15.41
C LEU A 69 7.42 14.96 -16.65
N ARG A 70 8.31 15.95 -16.69
CA ARG A 70 8.34 16.95 -17.76
C ARG A 70 9.58 16.84 -18.63
N ASP A 71 9.43 17.25 -19.89
CA ASP A 71 10.56 17.50 -20.78
C ASP A 71 11.22 18.86 -20.50
N ALA A 72 12.33 19.14 -21.21
CA ALA A 72 13.07 20.40 -21.08
C ALA A 72 12.26 21.64 -21.52
N SER A 73 11.20 21.45 -22.30
CA SER A 73 10.29 22.51 -22.73
C SER A 73 9.16 22.76 -21.71
N GLY A 74 9.09 21.95 -20.64
CA GLY A 74 8.07 22.05 -19.61
C GLY A 74 6.77 21.30 -19.93
N ASN A 75 6.72 20.50 -20.99
CA ASN A 75 5.53 19.70 -21.30
C ASN A 75 5.46 18.47 -20.40
N ASP A 76 4.25 18.18 -19.90
CA ASP A 76 3.97 16.94 -19.17
C ASP A 76 4.08 15.75 -20.13
N LEU A 77 5.02 14.85 -19.87
CA LEU A 77 5.18 13.60 -20.60
C LEU A 77 4.38 12.46 -19.97
N GLU A 78 4.34 12.45 -18.64
CA GLU A 78 3.63 11.46 -17.85
C GLU A 78 3.24 12.07 -16.51
N THR A 79 2.07 11.72 -16.00
CA THR A 79 1.59 12.14 -14.69
C THR A 79 1.23 10.92 -13.87
N GLY A 80 1.25 11.07 -12.54
CA GLY A 80 0.85 10.00 -11.65
C GLY A 80 0.67 10.51 -10.23
N SER A 81 0.26 9.59 -9.37
CA SER A 81 0.15 9.87 -7.94
C SER A 81 0.80 8.78 -7.13
N THR A 82 1.30 9.13 -5.95
CA THR A 82 1.82 8.16 -4.99
C THR A 82 1.44 8.60 -3.58
N LYS A 83 0.96 7.65 -2.77
CA LYS A 83 0.69 7.89 -1.36
C LYS A 83 2.01 7.80 -0.60
N VAL A 84 2.45 8.91 -0.02
CA VAL A 84 3.62 8.97 0.87
C VAL A 84 3.09 8.89 2.29
N GLU A 85 3.15 7.69 2.85
CA GLU A 85 2.70 7.40 4.20
C GLU A 85 3.65 6.38 4.80
N HIS A 86 4.32 6.80 5.87
CA HIS A 86 5.20 5.97 6.66
C HIS A 86 4.81 6.09 8.13
N TYR A 87 4.69 4.96 8.80
CA TYR A 87 4.42 4.92 10.22
C TYR A 87 5.52 4.12 10.91
N ASP A 88 6.18 4.75 11.87
CA ASP A 88 7.12 4.06 12.75
C ASP A 88 6.33 3.32 13.82
N TYR A 89 6.61 2.02 13.94
CA TYR A 89 6.00 1.21 14.98
C TYR A 89 6.56 1.59 16.35
N THR A 90 5.66 1.80 17.31
CA THR A 90 6.01 1.93 18.73
C THR A 90 6.43 0.56 19.31
N PRO A 91 7.11 0.52 20.47
CA PRO A 91 7.47 -0.74 21.12
C PRO A 91 6.30 -1.70 21.33
N ASP A 92 5.09 -1.20 21.60
CA ASP A 92 3.87 -2.03 21.78
C ASP A 92 3.44 -2.73 20.48
N SER A 93 3.88 -2.24 19.33
CA SER A 93 3.63 -2.85 18.02
C SER A 93 4.70 -3.88 17.62
N LEU A 94 5.70 -4.11 18.49
CA LEU A 94 6.79 -5.06 18.27
C LEU A 94 6.64 -6.26 19.22
N PRO A 95 7.05 -7.48 18.82
CA PRO A 95 7.03 -8.63 19.71
C PRO A 95 7.89 -8.41 20.96
N GLN A 96 7.30 -8.67 22.13
CA GLN A 96 8.00 -8.68 23.42
C GLN A 96 7.89 -10.06 24.11
N GLU A 97 8.74 -10.32 25.10
CA GLU A 97 8.75 -11.55 25.93
C GLU A 97 7.63 -11.55 26.97
N VAL A 98 6.38 -11.62 26.50
CA VAL A 98 5.15 -11.61 27.31
C VAL A 98 4.25 -12.81 26.94
N PRO A 99 3.31 -13.25 27.81
CA PRO A 99 2.38 -14.33 27.49
C PRO A 99 1.60 -14.04 26.20
N LYS A 100 1.55 -15.03 25.30
CA LYS A 100 0.94 -14.89 23.98
C LYS A 100 -0.44 -15.50 23.94
N GLY A 101 -1.41 -14.73 23.45
CA GLY A 101 -2.74 -15.22 23.17
C GLY A 101 -2.77 -16.22 22.01
N LYS A 102 -3.95 -16.76 21.75
CA LYS A 102 -4.18 -17.77 20.72
C LYS A 102 -5.19 -17.25 19.70
N VAL A 103 -4.81 -17.34 18.42
CA VAL A 103 -5.73 -17.14 17.29
C VAL A 103 -6.32 -18.48 16.89
N THR A 104 -7.64 -18.54 16.74
CA THR A 104 -8.37 -19.72 16.23
C THR A 104 -9.25 -19.31 15.06
N GLN A 105 -9.30 -20.16 14.02
CA GLN A 105 -10.16 -19.94 12.86
C GLN A 105 -11.48 -20.67 13.04
N HIS A 106 -12.56 -19.99 12.65
CA HIS A 106 -13.92 -20.49 12.71
C HIS A 106 -14.64 -20.18 11.40
N SER A 107 -15.74 -20.87 11.15
CA SER A 107 -16.61 -20.62 10.00
C SER A 107 -18.06 -20.54 10.45
N TRP A 108 -18.78 -19.55 9.95
CA TRP A 108 -20.20 -19.36 10.21
C TRP A 108 -20.99 -19.45 8.91
N ASN A 109 -21.82 -20.49 8.80
CA ASN A 109 -22.63 -20.81 7.62
C ASN A 109 -24.14 -20.90 7.91
N LYS A 110 -24.56 -20.49 9.11
CA LYS A 110 -25.96 -20.55 9.58
C LYS A 110 -26.52 -19.17 9.90
N SER A 111 -26.22 -18.18 9.06
CA SER A 111 -26.74 -16.83 9.23
C SER A 111 -28.23 -16.77 8.87
N ALA A 112 -29.06 -16.36 9.83
CA ALA A 112 -30.50 -16.13 9.60
C ALA A 112 -30.78 -14.85 8.77
N ILE A 113 -29.91 -13.84 8.86
CA ILE A 113 -30.07 -12.55 8.18
C ILE A 113 -29.66 -12.65 6.70
N TYR A 114 -28.55 -13.32 6.44
CA TYR A 114 -28.03 -13.64 5.11
C TYR A 114 -27.97 -15.17 4.86
N PRO A 115 -29.09 -15.84 4.57
CA PRO A 115 -29.11 -17.28 4.29
C PRO A 115 -28.21 -17.66 3.10
N GLY A 116 -27.64 -18.86 3.14
CA GLY A 116 -26.78 -19.38 2.07
C GLY A 116 -25.37 -18.78 2.01
N THR A 117 -25.01 -17.87 2.92
CA THR A 117 -23.65 -17.32 3.00
C THR A 117 -22.79 -18.09 4.01
N THR A 118 -21.48 -18.19 3.71
CA THR A 118 -20.46 -18.69 4.64
C THR A 118 -19.45 -17.59 4.91
N ARG A 119 -19.08 -17.41 6.17
CA ARG A 119 -18.13 -16.38 6.62
C ARG A 119 -17.08 -17.02 7.50
N ASP A 120 -15.84 -16.96 7.07
CA ASP A 120 -14.71 -17.34 7.91
C ASP A 120 -14.28 -16.14 8.76
N TYR A 121 -13.94 -16.42 10.02
CA TYR A 121 -13.50 -15.41 10.95
C TYR A 121 -12.44 -15.98 11.90
N LEU A 122 -11.68 -15.07 12.52
CA LEU A 122 -10.68 -15.42 13.52
C LEU A 122 -11.15 -14.92 14.88
N VAL A 123 -10.84 -15.70 15.92
CA VAL A 123 -10.99 -15.29 17.32
C VAL A 123 -9.61 -15.33 17.95
N TYR A 124 -9.15 -14.17 18.41
CA TYR A 124 -7.99 -14.05 19.29
C TYR A 124 -8.46 -14.08 20.75
N VAL A 125 -7.79 -14.87 21.58
CA VAL A 125 -8.01 -14.94 23.03
C VAL A 125 -6.68 -14.65 23.73
N PRO A 126 -6.57 -13.60 24.57
CA PRO A 126 -5.34 -13.30 25.28
C PRO A 126 -5.00 -14.40 26.29
N ALA A 127 -3.71 -14.61 26.57
CA ALA A 127 -3.25 -15.67 27.47
C ALA A 127 -3.83 -15.57 28.89
N GLN A 128 -4.16 -14.34 29.31
CA GLN A 128 -4.66 -14.00 30.64
C GLN A 128 -6.18 -14.10 30.74
N TYR A 129 -6.87 -14.53 29.67
CA TYR A 129 -8.33 -14.64 29.66
C TYR A 129 -8.84 -15.61 30.74
N ASP A 130 -9.77 -15.12 31.56
CA ASP A 130 -10.47 -15.87 32.59
C ASP A 130 -11.96 -15.93 32.27
N ALA A 131 -12.44 -17.11 31.87
CA ALA A 131 -13.82 -17.31 31.45
C ALA A 131 -14.85 -17.12 32.59
N SER A 132 -14.42 -17.00 33.85
CA SER A 132 -15.29 -16.66 34.97
C SER A 132 -15.65 -15.18 35.04
N LYS A 133 -14.96 -14.33 34.25
CA LYS A 133 -15.17 -12.89 34.19
C LYS A 133 -15.69 -12.46 32.82
N PRO A 134 -16.55 -11.43 32.73
CA PRO A 134 -16.93 -10.86 31.44
C PRO A 134 -15.72 -10.37 30.64
N ALA A 135 -15.68 -10.70 29.35
CA ALA A 135 -14.63 -10.26 28.45
C ALA A 135 -14.94 -8.88 27.85
N ALA A 136 -13.91 -8.04 27.71
CA ALA A 136 -13.98 -6.93 26.75
C ALA A 136 -13.90 -7.51 25.32
N LEU A 137 -14.72 -7.01 24.41
CA LEU A 137 -14.79 -7.47 23.03
C LEU A 137 -14.46 -6.33 22.06
N MET A 138 -13.49 -6.59 21.17
CA MET A 138 -13.20 -5.74 20.01
C MET A 138 -13.41 -6.56 18.73
N VAL A 139 -14.10 -5.98 17.74
CA VAL A 139 -14.44 -6.64 16.48
C VAL A 139 -13.82 -5.88 15.31
N PHE A 140 -13.00 -6.57 14.51
CA PHE A 140 -12.42 -6.05 13.27
C PHE A 140 -13.17 -6.63 12.06
N GLN A 141 -13.64 -5.78 11.14
CA GLN A 141 -14.53 -6.19 10.04
C GLN A 141 -13.82 -6.36 8.68
N ASP A 142 -12.61 -5.84 8.50
CA ASP A 142 -11.94 -5.77 7.18
C ASP A 142 -11.05 -6.99 6.87
N GLY A 143 -11.38 -8.12 7.49
CA GLY A 143 -10.76 -9.42 7.22
C GLY A 143 -9.56 -9.75 8.09
N LEU A 144 -8.94 -10.89 7.75
CA LEU A 144 -8.07 -11.66 8.64
C LEU A 144 -6.70 -11.02 8.92
N ARG A 145 -6.31 -9.99 8.17
CA ARG A 145 -4.96 -9.38 8.25
C ARG A 145 -4.64 -8.74 9.60
N HIS A 146 -5.67 -8.38 10.38
CA HIS A 146 -5.49 -7.85 11.74
C HIS A 146 -4.79 -8.84 12.67
N ALA A 147 -5.02 -10.14 12.47
CA ALA A 147 -4.46 -11.19 13.31
C ALA A 147 -3.03 -11.61 12.93
N ALA A 148 -2.46 -11.05 11.85
CA ALA A 148 -1.10 -11.37 11.42
C ALA A 148 -0.08 -10.63 12.31
N PRO A 149 0.77 -11.33 13.09
CA PRO A 149 1.68 -10.72 14.06
C PRO A 149 2.82 -9.92 13.41
N ASP A 150 3.18 -10.27 12.18
CA ASP A 150 4.21 -9.62 11.34
C ASP A 150 3.61 -8.70 10.26
N GLY A 151 2.28 -8.64 10.17
CA GLY A 151 1.56 -7.81 9.21
C GLY A 151 1.66 -6.31 9.51
N PRO A 152 0.99 -5.47 8.71
CA PRO A 152 1.00 -4.02 8.93
C PRO A 152 0.16 -3.56 10.14
N LEU A 153 -0.78 -4.39 10.60
CA LEU A 153 -1.77 -4.03 11.64
C LEU A 153 -1.42 -4.58 13.03
N ARG A 154 -0.88 -5.80 13.11
CA ARG A 154 -0.30 -6.42 14.33
C ARG A 154 -1.19 -6.37 15.57
N ALA A 155 -2.50 -6.49 15.42
CA ALA A 155 -3.43 -6.31 16.54
C ALA A 155 -3.16 -7.35 17.66
N THR A 156 -2.81 -8.58 17.30
CA THR A 156 -2.47 -9.63 18.27
C THR A 156 -1.24 -9.30 19.09
N THR A 157 -0.18 -8.79 18.45
CA THR A 157 1.03 -8.33 19.13
C THR A 157 0.73 -7.20 20.13
N VAL A 158 -0.09 -6.23 19.72
CA VAL A 158 -0.50 -5.12 20.59
C VAL A 158 -1.35 -5.61 21.77
N PHE A 159 -2.18 -6.65 21.59
CA PHE A 159 -2.98 -7.21 22.69
C PHE A 159 -2.22 -8.19 23.58
N ASP A 160 -1.08 -8.69 23.15
CA ASP A 160 -0.18 -9.49 24.00
C ASP A 160 0.61 -8.60 24.96
N ASN A 161 1.03 -7.42 24.47
CA ASN A 161 1.85 -6.43 25.18
C ASN A 161 1.00 -5.56 26.13
#